data_AF-A0A960NSF4-F1
#
_entry.id   AF-A0A960NSF4-F1
#
_cell.length_a   1.000
_cell.length_b   1.000
_cell.length_c   1.000
_cell.angle_alpha   90.00
_cell.angle_beta   90.00
_cell.angle_gamma   90.00
#
_symmetry.space_group_name_H-M   'P 1'
#
loop_
_entity.id
_entity.type
_entity.pdbx_description
1 polymer ?
#
loop_
_entity_poly.entity_id
_entity_poly.type
_entity_poly.pdbx_seq_one_letter_code
_entity_poly.pdbx_strand_id
1 'polypeptide(L)'
;MSFVLGRTIRTCLCVLGLVWAAMGLAQPAADVRYGPGTQLDSLVVGAVTYQQVKVKTVNARTVLFLHRGGMASVLLRDLAPEMQVRFGYDPAAEAASDAAMQSAIKEREARAAANAAEQRARHNQSKFEVVLQEFGTPVKLEAEVDFRPKFREMELYAKDQGRRPSCSVFAVVSALEYLRAQSTGRPEKFSEEYLIWATRRTIQRLGGTVQDRSGAGDDADSGFALTEVVTALRSYGIPQAAIMPNTIGRTTNTTAEPTNAIITAAQNNGRVAVHLVPGRDAATQLNNIVHALNAGVPVAIGTAWPRFSNMRAALLNSQPPSYHHAVTLVGYRCPTGKLEDTTFIFKNSWGAGWGANGYGFATYAYLAQHMHTAILLELQPAS
;
A
#
# COMPACT_ATOMS: atom_id res chain seq x y z
N MET A 1 5.92 58.28 34.61
CA MET A 1 4.71 58.92 35.20
C MET A 1 3.89 57.76 35.78
N SER A 2 4.00 57.43 37.07
CA SER A 2 3.54 58.20 38.25
C SER A 2 2.01 58.30 38.32
N PHE A 3 1.32 58.07 39.44
CA PHE A 3 1.60 57.33 40.70
C PHE A 3 0.23 57.21 41.43
N VAL A 4 -0.08 56.06 42.06
CA VAL A 4 -0.90 55.86 43.30
C VAL A 4 -2.16 56.72 43.58
N LEU A 5 -3.30 56.08 43.93
CA LEU A 5 -3.96 56.16 45.26
C LEU A 5 -5.16 55.19 45.39
N GLY A 6 -5.51 54.78 46.61
CA GLY A 6 -6.69 53.95 46.91
C GLY A 6 -7.37 54.32 48.24
N ARG A 7 -8.62 53.85 48.46
CA ARG A 7 -9.44 53.89 49.71
C ARG A 7 -10.86 53.32 49.43
N THR A 8 -11.69 52.75 50.32
CA THR A 8 -11.53 52.03 51.62
C THR A 8 -12.89 51.42 52.07
N ILE A 9 -12.88 50.23 52.71
CA ILE A 9 -13.80 49.76 53.79
C ILE A 9 -15.33 49.69 53.50
N ARG A 10 -15.94 48.49 53.65
CA ARG A 10 -16.97 48.22 54.71
C ARG A 10 -17.38 46.74 54.84
N THR A 11 -17.61 46.36 56.10
CA THR A 11 -18.02 45.04 56.60
C THR A 11 -19.55 44.91 56.66
N CYS A 12 -20.07 43.69 56.55
CA CYS A 12 -21.35 43.31 57.17
C CYS A 12 -21.38 41.82 57.53
N LEU A 13 -21.43 41.52 58.83
CA LEU A 13 -21.90 40.24 59.36
C LEU A 13 -23.40 40.34 59.58
N CYS A 14 -24.13 39.24 59.34
CA CYS A 14 -25.45 39.01 59.93
C CYS A 14 -25.53 37.56 60.41
N VAL A 15 -25.90 37.39 61.67
CA VAL A 15 -26.11 36.10 62.35
C VAL A 15 -27.57 36.05 62.78
N LEU A 16 -28.23 34.92 62.57
CA LEU A 16 -29.55 34.61 63.12
C LEU A 16 -29.65 33.11 63.38
N GLY A 17 -30.08 32.74 64.60
CA GLY A 17 -30.47 31.36 64.95
C GLY A 17 -31.89 31.04 64.45
N LEU A 18 -32.57 29.96 64.87
CA LEU A 18 -32.37 29.05 66.00
C LEU A 18 -33.15 27.73 65.73
N VAL A 19 -32.53 26.58 66.07
CA VAL A 19 -33.12 25.45 66.83
C VAL A 19 -34.28 24.56 66.26
N TRP A 20 -33.94 23.25 66.19
CA TRP A 20 -34.73 22.02 66.41
C TRP A 20 -35.85 21.57 65.46
N ALA A 21 -35.62 20.42 64.83
CA ALA A 21 -36.43 19.21 65.03
C ALA A 21 -35.61 17.95 64.68
N ALA A 22 -35.40 17.04 65.63
CA ALA A 22 -34.80 15.73 65.38
C ALA A 22 -35.88 14.72 64.95
N MET A 23 -36.06 14.52 63.64
CA MET A 23 -36.75 13.36 63.10
C MET A 23 -35.73 12.36 62.57
N GLY A 24 -35.79 11.12 63.07
CA GLY A 24 -34.90 10.05 62.65
C GLY A 24 -35.20 9.62 61.22
N LEU A 25 -34.42 10.12 60.26
CA LEU A 25 -34.26 9.46 58.97
C LEU A 25 -33.20 8.38 59.14
N ALA A 26 -33.61 7.12 59.01
CA ALA A 26 -32.67 6.01 58.91
C ALA A 26 -31.75 6.27 57.72
N GLN A 27 -30.43 6.35 57.97
CA GLN A 27 -29.46 6.31 56.88
C GLN A 27 -29.64 4.96 56.17
N PRO A 28 -29.86 4.92 54.84
CA PRO A 28 -29.70 3.68 54.11
C PRO A 28 -28.26 3.21 54.33
N ALA A 29 -28.08 1.95 54.71
CA ALA A 29 -26.76 1.37 54.88
C ALA A 29 -25.98 1.60 53.58
N ALA A 30 -24.77 2.16 53.67
CA ALA A 30 -23.94 2.40 52.50
C ALA A 30 -23.71 1.06 51.79
N ASP A 31 -24.26 0.91 50.59
CA ASP A 31 -24.24 -0.36 49.87
C ASP A 31 -22.80 -0.76 49.57
N VAL A 32 -22.29 -1.72 50.34
CA VAL A 32 -20.91 -2.19 50.21
C VAL A 32 -20.74 -2.80 48.83
N ARG A 33 -19.90 -2.16 48.01
CA ARG A 33 -19.51 -2.67 46.69
C ARG A 33 -18.55 -3.85 46.86
N TYR A 34 -18.76 -4.90 46.08
CA TYR A 34 -17.91 -6.08 46.05
C TYR A 34 -16.68 -5.82 45.18
N GLY A 35 -15.51 -6.15 45.72
CA GLY A 35 -14.22 -5.93 45.09
C GLY A 35 -13.23 -7.05 45.40
N PRO A 36 -11.94 -6.91 45.02
CA PRO A 36 -10.90 -7.87 45.36
C PRO A 36 -10.89 -8.22 46.85
N GLY A 37 -10.94 -9.52 47.17
CA GLY A 37 -10.96 -10.03 48.55
C GLY A 37 -12.36 -10.32 49.13
N THR A 38 -13.45 -9.83 48.52
CA THR A 38 -14.82 -10.15 48.94
C THR A 38 -15.06 -11.67 48.93
N GLN A 39 -15.70 -12.18 49.99
CA GLN A 39 -16.13 -13.57 50.11
C GLN A 39 -17.66 -13.63 50.12
N LEU A 40 -18.23 -14.57 49.36
CA LEU A 40 -19.66 -14.82 49.21
C LEU A 40 -19.91 -16.33 49.34
N ASP A 41 -20.94 -16.72 50.09
CA ASP A 41 -21.28 -18.15 50.22
C ASP A 41 -21.66 -18.77 48.88
N SER A 42 -22.37 -18.01 48.03
CA SER A 42 -22.59 -18.38 46.63
C SER A 42 -22.72 -17.18 45.69
N LEU A 43 -22.54 -17.43 44.39
CA LEU A 43 -22.81 -16.51 43.28
C LEU A 43 -23.56 -17.27 42.19
N VAL A 44 -24.72 -16.75 41.78
CA VAL A 44 -25.53 -17.32 40.69
C VAL A 44 -25.27 -16.54 39.40
N VAL A 45 -25.01 -17.25 38.30
CA VAL A 45 -24.78 -16.69 36.96
C VAL A 45 -25.54 -17.54 35.95
N GLY A 46 -26.65 -17.00 35.43
CA GLY A 46 -27.60 -17.78 34.64
C GLY A 46 -28.07 -19.04 35.39
N ALA A 47 -27.84 -20.21 34.80
CA ALA A 47 -28.18 -21.52 35.38
C ALA A 47 -27.09 -22.12 36.31
N VAL A 48 -25.95 -21.44 36.51
CA VAL A 48 -24.80 -21.98 37.26
C VAL A 48 -24.71 -21.30 38.63
N THR A 49 -24.55 -22.09 39.69
CA THR A 49 -24.29 -21.59 41.05
C THR A 49 -22.88 -21.95 41.49
N TYR A 50 -22.04 -20.93 41.68
CA TYR A 50 -20.71 -21.06 42.27
C TYR A 50 -20.83 -20.97 43.80
N GLN A 51 -20.14 -21.86 44.53
CA GLN A 51 -20.17 -21.93 46.00
C GLN A 51 -18.79 -21.59 46.58
N GLN A 52 -18.75 -20.97 47.76
CA GLN A 52 -17.54 -20.49 48.44
C GLN A 52 -16.71 -19.53 47.57
N VAL A 53 -17.36 -18.48 47.07
CA VAL A 53 -16.78 -17.55 46.10
C VAL A 53 -15.87 -16.54 46.79
N LYS A 54 -14.63 -16.41 46.32
CA LYS A 54 -13.66 -15.41 46.76
C LYS A 54 -13.18 -14.58 45.58
N VAL A 55 -13.65 -13.34 45.51
CA VAL A 55 -13.35 -12.39 44.44
C VAL A 55 -11.86 -12.08 44.41
N LYS A 56 -11.26 -12.15 43.22
CA LYS A 56 -9.84 -11.85 42.97
C LYS A 56 -9.66 -10.53 42.26
N THR A 57 -10.46 -10.28 41.23
CA THR A 57 -10.38 -9.05 40.44
C THR A 57 -11.76 -8.72 39.88
N VAL A 58 -12.13 -7.45 39.93
CA VAL A 58 -13.28 -6.91 39.20
C VAL A 58 -12.71 -5.88 38.24
N ASN A 59 -13.10 -5.96 36.96
CA ASN A 59 -12.81 -4.94 35.96
C ASN A 59 -14.14 -4.53 35.29
N ALA A 60 -14.10 -3.60 34.32
CA ALA A 60 -15.31 -3.08 33.67
C ALA A 60 -16.18 -4.15 32.96
N ARG A 61 -15.64 -5.34 32.67
CA ARG A 61 -16.30 -6.41 31.90
C ARG A 61 -16.59 -7.66 32.73
N THR A 62 -15.66 -8.05 33.62
CA THR A 62 -15.69 -9.36 34.30
C THR A 62 -15.38 -9.28 35.80
N VAL A 63 -15.95 -10.21 36.55
CA VAL A 63 -15.44 -10.62 37.86
C VAL A 63 -14.71 -11.96 37.76
N LEU A 64 -13.43 -11.96 38.15
CA LEU A 64 -12.59 -13.14 38.32
C LEU A 64 -12.60 -13.54 39.80
N PHE A 65 -12.89 -14.82 40.09
CA PHE A 65 -13.00 -15.33 41.45
C PHE A 65 -12.53 -16.79 41.59
N LEU A 66 -12.14 -17.16 42.80
CA LEU A 66 -12.04 -18.57 43.20
C LEU A 66 -13.39 -19.05 43.73
N HIS A 67 -13.67 -20.34 43.58
CA HIS A 67 -14.83 -21.02 44.16
C HIS A 67 -14.45 -22.46 44.55
N ARG A 68 -15.33 -23.21 45.22
CA ARG A 68 -15.09 -24.59 45.66
C ARG A 68 -14.57 -25.54 44.55
N GLY A 69 -14.90 -25.27 43.30
CA GLY A 69 -14.52 -26.08 42.13
C GLY A 69 -13.30 -25.58 41.35
N GLY A 70 -12.65 -24.48 41.76
CA GLY A 70 -11.50 -23.91 41.05
C GLY A 70 -11.55 -22.39 40.90
N MET A 71 -11.26 -21.89 39.70
CA MET A 71 -11.27 -20.47 39.34
C MET A 71 -12.21 -20.24 38.17
N ALA A 72 -13.03 -19.18 38.24
CA ALA A 72 -13.95 -18.79 37.18
C ALA A 72 -13.86 -17.29 36.92
N SER A 73 -14.12 -16.90 35.67
CA SER A 73 -14.30 -15.52 35.23
C SER A 73 -15.63 -15.43 34.51
N VAL A 74 -16.49 -14.52 34.94
CA VAL A 74 -17.83 -14.31 34.35
C VAL A 74 -18.00 -12.85 33.98
N LEU A 75 -18.80 -12.59 32.94
CA LEU A 75 -19.13 -11.22 32.54
C LEU A 75 -20.08 -10.60 33.56
N LEU A 76 -19.86 -9.34 33.89
CA LEU A 76 -20.69 -8.61 34.85
C LEU A 76 -22.15 -8.46 34.36
N ARG A 77 -22.34 -8.28 33.05
CA ARG A 77 -23.67 -8.20 32.42
C ARG A 77 -24.50 -9.48 32.50
N ASP A 78 -23.85 -10.63 32.72
CA ASP A 78 -24.50 -11.94 32.83
C ASP A 78 -24.93 -12.24 34.29
N LEU A 79 -24.57 -11.36 35.23
CA LEU A 79 -25.04 -11.41 36.62
C LEU A 79 -26.47 -10.87 36.73
N ALA A 80 -27.20 -11.29 37.76
CA ALA A 80 -28.50 -10.72 38.10
C ALA A 80 -28.39 -9.22 38.45
N PRO A 81 -29.44 -8.39 38.22
CA PRO A 81 -29.35 -6.92 38.35
C PRO A 81 -28.86 -6.43 39.73
N GLU A 82 -29.27 -7.08 40.81
CA GLU A 82 -28.80 -6.77 42.17
C GLU A 82 -27.30 -7.04 42.33
N MET A 83 -26.76 -8.07 41.67
CA MET A 83 -25.34 -8.38 41.68
C MET A 83 -24.54 -7.45 40.75
N GLN A 84 -25.13 -7.00 39.64
CA GLN A 84 -24.56 -5.94 38.79
C GLN A 84 -24.32 -4.65 39.60
N VAL A 85 -25.32 -4.21 40.37
CA VAL A 85 -25.20 -3.04 41.26
C VAL A 85 -24.13 -3.27 42.33
N ARG A 86 -24.10 -4.45 42.98
CA ARG A 86 -23.09 -4.79 44.00
C ARG A 86 -21.66 -4.79 43.46
N PHE A 87 -21.43 -5.27 42.24
CA PHE A 87 -20.11 -5.22 41.59
C PHE A 87 -19.80 -3.88 40.90
N GLY A 88 -20.75 -2.93 40.88
CA GLY A 88 -20.57 -1.63 40.25
C GLY A 88 -20.45 -1.69 38.74
N TYR A 89 -21.17 -2.62 38.10
CA TYR A 89 -21.24 -2.74 36.64
C TYR A 89 -21.81 -1.46 36.00
N ASP A 90 -21.17 -1.03 34.93
CA ASP A 90 -21.58 0.11 34.09
C ASP A 90 -21.47 -0.31 32.61
N PRO A 91 -22.59 -0.39 31.87
CA PRO A 91 -22.58 -0.70 30.45
C PRO A 91 -21.73 0.26 29.60
N ALA A 92 -21.60 1.53 30.00
CA ALA A 92 -20.75 2.49 29.31
C ALA A 92 -19.26 2.18 29.52
N ALA A 93 -18.87 1.78 30.73
CA ALA A 93 -17.51 1.34 31.04
C ALA A 93 -17.15 0.01 30.34
N GLU A 94 -18.09 -0.94 30.23
CA GLU A 94 -17.90 -2.16 29.43
C GLU A 94 -17.68 -1.81 27.95
N ALA A 95 -18.56 -0.99 27.36
CA ALA A 95 -18.45 -0.58 25.95
C ALA A 95 -17.14 0.17 25.66
N ALA A 96 -16.70 1.05 26.58
CA ALA A 96 -15.40 1.72 26.48
C ALA A 96 -14.23 0.72 26.58
N SER A 97 -14.33 -0.31 27.42
CA SER A 97 -13.32 -1.37 27.55
C SER A 97 -13.24 -2.25 26.29
N ASP A 98 -14.39 -2.58 25.69
CA ASP A 98 -14.47 -3.29 24.40
C ASP A 98 -13.85 -2.47 23.26
N ALA A 99 -14.19 -1.18 23.17
CA ALA A 99 -13.63 -0.29 22.17
C ALA A 99 -12.10 -0.13 22.32
N ALA A 100 -11.61 0.02 23.55
CA ALA A 100 -10.17 0.08 23.86
C ALA A 100 -9.46 -1.23 23.49
N MET A 101 -10.04 -2.39 23.82
CA MET A 101 -9.48 -3.70 23.45
C MET A 101 -9.43 -3.89 21.93
N GLN A 102 -10.48 -3.54 21.20
CA GLN A 102 -10.50 -3.58 19.74
C GLN A 102 -9.47 -2.63 19.11
N SER A 103 -9.30 -1.43 19.67
CA SER A 103 -8.29 -0.48 19.22
C SER A 103 -6.87 -1.04 19.44
N ALA A 104 -6.59 -1.58 20.62
CA ALA A 104 -5.29 -2.18 20.95
C ALA A 104 -4.96 -3.43 20.08
N ILE A 105 -5.97 -4.24 19.74
CA ILE A 105 -5.80 -5.35 18.79
C ILE A 105 -5.43 -4.81 17.40
N LYS A 106 -6.21 -3.86 16.86
CA LYS A 106 -5.95 -3.23 15.55
C LYS A 106 -4.56 -2.58 15.50
N GLU A 107 -4.16 -1.88 16.55
CA GLU A 107 -2.83 -1.25 16.65
C GLU A 107 -1.71 -2.30 16.68
N ARG A 108 -1.85 -3.37 17.45
CA ARG A 108 -0.89 -4.49 17.49
C ARG A 108 -0.77 -5.19 16.14
N GLU A 109 -1.88 -5.42 15.45
CA GLU A 109 -1.91 -6.00 14.11
C GLU A 109 -1.28 -5.07 13.07
N ALA A 110 -1.59 -3.77 13.12
CA ALA A 110 -0.96 -2.76 12.27
C ALA A 110 0.56 -2.69 12.48
N ARG A 111 1.02 -2.72 13.73
CA ARG A 111 2.45 -2.73 14.07
C ARG A 111 3.14 -4.02 13.62
N ALA A 112 2.50 -5.18 13.79
CA ALA A 112 3.04 -6.46 13.30
C ALA A 112 3.16 -6.46 11.76
N ALA A 113 2.14 -5.95 11.06
CA ALA A 113 2.17 -5.79 9.60
C ALA A 113 3.25 -4.80 9.13
N ALA A 114 3.43 -3.67 9.84
CA ALA A 114 4.48 -2.70 9.55
C ALA A 114 5.88 -3.31 9.71
N ASN A 115 6.15 -4.00 10.82
CA ASN A 115 7.42 -4.70 11.03
C ASN A 115 7.70 -5.76 9.93
N ALA A 116 6.67 -6.51 9.52
CA ALA A 116 6.81 -7.51 8.46
C ALA A 116 7.07 -6.88 7.07
N ALA A 117 6.43 -5.74 6.77
CA ALA A 117 6.70 -4.98 5.55
C ALA A 117 8.12 -4.38 5.57
N GLU A 118 8.60 -3.89 6.71
CA GLU A 118 9.97 -3.37 6.86
C GLU A 118 11.02 -4.48 6.62
N GLN A 119 10.83 -5.67 7.19
CA GLN A 119 11.71 -6.81 6.96
C GLN A 119 11.77 -7.20 5.47
N ARG A 120 10.62 -7.21 4.77
CA ARG A 120 10.54 -7.45 3.33
C ARG A 120 11.22 -6.35 2.51
N ALA A 121 11.05 -5.08 2.89
CA ALA A 121 11.71 -3.96 2.23
C ALA A 121 13.24 -4.08 2.32
N ARG A 122 13.78 -4.35 3.52
CA ARG A 122 15.22 -4.58 3.73
C ARG A 122 15.75 -5.76 2.90
N HIS A 123 15.01 -6.87 2.85
CA HIS A 123 15.37 -8.03 2.02
C HIS A 123 15.38 -7.71 0.52
N ASN A 124 14.38 -6.97 0.03
CA ASN A 124 14.32 -6.54 -1.37
C ASN A 124 15.42 -5.53 -1.72
N GLN A 125 15.82 -4.66 -0.79
CA GLN A 125 16.96 -3.76 -0.98
C GLN A 125 18.27 -4.55 -1.10
N SER A 126 18.52 -5.54 -0.23
CA SER A 126 19.70 -6.40 -0.33
C SER A 126 19.74 -7.22 -1.64
N LYS A 127 18.58 -7.67 -2.14
CA LYS A 127 18.49 -8.28 -3.48
C LYS A 127 18.89 -7.30 -4.59
N PHE A 128 18.43 -6.05 -4.52
CA PHE A 128 18.74 -5.04 -5.53
C PHE A 128 20.24 -4.72 -5.56
N GLU A 129 20.88 -4.61 -4.39
CA GLU A 129 22.32 -4.43 -4.28
C GLU A 129 23.10 -5.62 -4.89
N VAL A 130 22.68 -6.86 -4.62
CA VAL A 130 23.27 -8.06 -5.25
C VAL A 130 23.13 -8.04 -6.77
N VAL A 131 21.96 -7.68 -7.31
CA VAL A 131 21.75 -7.55 -8.77
C VAL A 131 22.72 -6.54 -9.39
N LEU A 132 22.95 -5.39 -8.75
CA LEU A 132 23.91 -4.40 -9.25
C LEU A 132 25.35 -4.91 -9.20
N GLN A 133 25.70 -5.78 -8.24
CA GLN A 133 27.03 -6.41 -8.13
C GLN A 133 27.24 -7.53 -9.17
N GLU A 134 26.18 -8.22 -9.59
CA GLU A 134 26.25 -9.30 -10.60
C GLU A 134 26.33 -8.76 -12.04
N PHE A 135 26.03 -7.49 -12.29
CA PHE A 135 26.05 -6.91 -13.63
C PHE A 135 27.42 -6.96 -14.32
N GLY A 136 27.41 -7.39 -15.59
CA GLY A 136 28.61 -7.65 -16.39
C GLY A 136 29.23 -9.04 -16.17
N THR A 137 28.74 -9.83 -15.20
CA THR A 137 29.08 -11.26 -15.09
C THR A 137 28.14 -12.11 -15.95
N PRO A 138 28.58 -13.28 -16.46
CA PRO A 138 27.71 -14.19 -17.21
C PRO A 138 26.53 -14.66 -16.36
N VAL A 139 25.30 -14.48 -16.85
CA VAL A 139 24.09 -14.85 -16.12
C VAL A 139 23.87 -16.36 -16.06
N LYS A 140 23.46 -16.86 -14.89
CA LYS A 140 22.91 -18.21 -14.76
C LYS A 140 21.44 -18.19 -15.23
N LEU A 141 21.17 -18.84 -16.36
CA LEU A 141 19.81 -18.98 -16.89
C LEU A 141 19.04 -20.09 -16.17
N GLU A 142 17.83 -19.77 -15.75
CA GLU A 142 16.82 -20.75 -15.34
C GLU A 142 15.95 -21.11 -16.56
N ALA A 143 15.28 -22.27 -16.55
CA ALA A 143 14.50 -22.72 -17.71
C ALA A 143 13.29 -21.80 -18.00
N GLU A 144 12.64 -21.29 -16.96
CA GLU A 144 11.60 -20.27 -17.02
C GLU A 144 11.63 -19.40 -15.75
N VAL A 145 11.51 -18.09 -15.92
CA VAL A 145 11.15 -17.14 -14.86
C VAL A 145 9.86 -16.47 -15.30
N ASP A 146 8.80 -16.54 -14.49
CA ASP A 146 7.49 -15.99 -14.85
C ASP A 146 6.81 -15.30 -13.68
N PHE A 147 6.65 -13.98 -13.76
CA PHE A 147 5.94 -13.20 -12.74
C PHE A 147 4.42 -13.16 -12.96
N ARG A 148 3.89 -13.64 -14.10
CA ARG A 148 2.43 -13.60 -14.40
C ARG A 148 1.56 -14.22 -13.30
N PRO A 149 1.92 -15.34 -12.65
CA PRO A 149 1.17 -15.85 -11.51
C PRO A 149 1.13 -14.87 -10.33
N LYS A 150 2.25 -14.21 -10.03
CA LYS A 150 2.35 -13.22 -8.95
C LYS A 150 1.58 -11.93 -9.26
N PHE A 151 1.63 -11.45 -10.51
CA PHE A 151 0.77 -10.34 -10.97
C PHE A 151 -0.73 -10.67 -10.81
N ARG A 152 -1.14 -11.92 -11.07
CA ARG A 152 -2.53 -12.37 -10.88
C ARG A 152 -2.92 -12.46 -9.40
N GLU A 153 -2.08 -13.06 -8.56
CA GLU A 153 -2.27 -13.16 -7.11
C GLU A 153 -2.44 -11.77 -6.47
N MET A 154 -1.70 -10.77 -6.96
CA MET A 154 -1.75 -9.39 -6.49
C MET A 154 -2.77 -8.53 -7.27
N GLU A 155 -3.65 -9.11 -8.08
CA GLU A 155 -4.66 -8.40 -8.89
C GLU A 155 -4.12 -7.24 -9.75
N LEU A 156 -2.82 -7.27 -10.11
CA LEU A 156 -2.12 -6.25 -10.88
C LEU A 156 -2.25 -6.54 -12.39
N TYR A 157 -3.48 -6.74 -12.84
CA TYR A 157 -3.82 -7.06 -14.23
C TYR A 157 -3.31 -6.00 -15.24
N ALA A 158 -3.29 -6.35 -16.52
CA ALA A 158 -2.95 -5.41 -17.58
C ALA A 158 -4.01 -4.32 -17.70
N LYS A 159 -3.59 -3.07 -17.48
CA LYS A 159 -4.39 -1.86 -17.66
C LYS A 159 -4.42 -1.44 -19.13
N ASP A 160 -5.29 -0.51 -19.47
CA ASP A 160 -5.48 0.00 -20.83
C ASP A 160 -5.19 1.51 -20.92
N GLN A 161 -4.19 1.90 -21.71
CA GLN A 161 -3.85 3.30 -22.00
C GLN A 161 -4.82 3.97 -22.98
N GLY A 162 -5.68 3.20 -23.64
CA GLY A 162 -6.52 3.65 -24.74
C GLY A 162 -5.70 4.11 -25.94
N ARG A 163 -6.08 5.25 -26.53
CA ARG A 163 -5.42 5.84 -27.71
C ARG A 163 -4.41 6.94 -27.36
N ARG A 164 -3.96 6.99 -26.09
CA ARG A 164 -2.96 7.99 -25.66
C ARG A 164 -1.54 7.46 -25.89
N PRO A 165 -0.59 8.32 -26.28
CA PRO A 165 0.83 7.99 -26.32
C PRO A 165 1.44 8.04 -24.90
N SER A 166 0.99 7.15 -24.01
CA SER A 166 1.34 7.14 -22.58
C SER A 166 1.96 5.81 -22.10
N CYS A 167 2.31 4.89 -23.00
CA CYS A 167 2.83 3.56 -22.68
C CYS A 167 4.00 3.56 -21.67
N SER A 168 4.92 4.52 -21.78
CA SER A 168 6.04 4.70 -20.84
C SER A 168 5.59 4.92 -19.39
N VAL A 169 4.47 5.63 -19.17
CA VAL A 169 3.86 5.80 -17.85
C VAL A 169 3.33 4.46 -17.33
N PHE A 170 2.59 3.72 -18.16
CA PHE A 170 2.06 2.41 -17.76
C PHE A 170 3.17 1.37 -17.50
N ALA A 171 4.26 1.38 -18.27
CA ALA A 171 5.41 0.50 -18.08
C ALA A 171 6.13 0.78 -16.75
N VAL A 172 6.33 2.06 -16.39
CA VAL A 172 6.90 2.48 -15.11
C VAL A 172 5.97 2.14 -13.94
N VAL A 173 4.67 2.47 -14.05
CA VAL A 173 3.68 2.17 -13.00
C VAL A 173 3.56 0.66 -12.79
N SER A 174 3.52 -0.15 -13.83
CA SER A 174 3.43 -1.61 -13.69
C SER A 174 4.64 -2.24 -13.00
N ALA A 175 5.85 -1.69 -13.19
CA ALA A 175 7.04 -2.10 -12.44
C ALA A 175 6.94 -1.66 -10.96
N LEU A 176 6.51 -0.42 -10.72
CA LEU A 176 6.35 0.17 -9.39
C LEU A 176 5.32 -0.59 -8.53
N GLU A 177 4.13 -0.87 -9.09
CA GLU A 177 3.05 -1.61 -8.41
C GLU A 177 3.52 -3.01 -7.98
N TYR A 178 4.25 -3.71 -8.86
CA TYR A 178 4.76 -5.05 -8.58
C TYR A 178 5.80 -5.05 -7.46
N LEU A 179 6.75 -4.12 -7.48
CA LEU A 179 7.76 -3.97 -6.43
C LEU A 179 7.14 -3.53 -5.10
N ARG A 180 6.17 -2.61 -5.13
CA ARG A 180 5.42 -2.19 -3.92
C ARG A 180 4.68 -3.36 -3.32
N ALA A 181 3.96 -4.14 -4.12
CA ALA A 181 3.20 -5.29 -3.64
C ALA A 181 4.09 -6.43 -3.10
N GLN A 182 5.28 -6.65 -3.68
CA GLN A 182 6.28 -7.55 -3.09
C GLN A 182 6.78 -7.06 -1.72
N SER A 183 7.03 -5.76 -1.59
CA SER A 183 7.55 -5.15 -0.35
C SER A 183 6.50 -5.11 0.77
N THR A 184 5.32 -4.56 0.51
CA THR A 184 4.25 -4.39 1.52
C THR A 184 3.41 -5.66 1.73
N GLY A 185 3.44 -6.61 0.78
CA GLY A 185 2.52 -7.73 0.74
C GLY A 185 1.08 -7.35 0.36
N ARG A 186 0.84 -6.13 -0.11
CA ARG A 186 -0.50 -5.62 -0.46
C ARG A 186 -0.45 -4.97 -1.84
N PRO A 187 -1.43 -5.26 -2.72
CA PRO A 187 -1.48 -4.61 -4.03
C PRO A 187 -1.93 -3.17 -3.91
N GLU A 188 -1.01 -2.25 -4.16
CA GLU A 188 -1.32 -0.83 -4.33
C GLU A 188 -1.38 -0.51 -5.82
N LYS A 189 -2.48 0.12 -6.24
CA LYS A 189 -2.71 0.52 -7.63
C LYS A 189 -2.51 2.04 -7.73
N PHE A 190 -1.63 2.51 -8.59
CA PHE A 190 -1.26 3.93 -8.72
C PHE A 190 -1.88 4.60 -9.95
N SER A 191 -1.94 5.95 -9.93
CA SER A 191 -2.58 6.75 -10.97
C SER A 191 -1.67 7.05 -12.16
N GLU A 192 -1.94 6.42 -13.31
CA GLU A 192 -1.34 6.83 -14.58
C GLU A 192 -1.78 8.23 -15.03
N GLU A 193 -3.03 8.63 -14.79
CA GLU A 193 -3.52 9.96 -15.20
C GLU A 193 -2.73 11.09 -14.49
N TYR A 194 -2.42 10.91 -13.21
CA TYR A 194 -1.54 11.83 -12.47
C TYR A 194 -0.10 11.79 -12.99
N LEU A 195 0.46 10.62 -13.24
CA LEU A 195 1.86 10.56 -13.73
C LEU A 195 1.99 11.06 -15.17
N ILE A 196 0.96 10.96 -16.01
CA ILE A 196 0.88 11.65 -17.32
C ILE A 196 0.89 13.18 -17.12
N TRP A 197 0.08 13.71 -16.18
CA TRP A 197 0.10 15.13 -15.83
C TRP A 197 1.49 15.58 -15.37
N ALA A 198 2.07 14.86 -14.40
CA ALA A 198 3.37 15.19 -13.81
C ALA A 198 4.48 15.14 -14.87
N THR A 199 4.45 14.14 -15.77
CA THR A 199 5.42 14.03 -16.87
C THR A 199 5.34 15.24 -17.79
N ARG A 200 4.14 15.64 -18.22
CA ARG A 200 3.93 16.86 -19.01
C ARG A 200 4.42 18.13 -18.31
N ARG A 201 4.19 18.22 -17.00
CA ARG A 201 4.63 19.37 -16.18
C ARG A 201 6.16 19.44 -16.11
N THR A 202 6.84 18.30 -15.94
CA THR A 202 8.32 18.20 -15.94
C THR A 202 8.92 18.62 -17.27
N ILE A 203 8.40 18.14 -18.40
CA ILE A 203 8.93 18.44 -19.75
C ILE A 203 8.34 19.70 -20.39
N GLN A 204 7.58 20.49 -19.63
CA GLN A 204 6.95 21.74 -20.06
C GLN A 204 5.99 21.61 -21.28
N ARG A 205 5.52 20.40 -21.62
CA ARG A 205 4.52 20.16 -22.67
C ARG A 205 3.11 20.52 -22.18
N LEU A 206 2.80 21.82 -22.18
CA LEU A 206 1.50 22.36 -21.77
C LEU A 206 0.39 22.17 -22.82
N GLY A 207 0.75 22.02 -24.11
CA GLY A 207 -0.18 21.65 -25.20
C GLY A 207 -0.36 20.13 -25.34
N GLY A 208 -1.51 19.69 -25.86
CA GLY A 208 -1.77 18.27 -26.14
C GLY A 208 -1.53 17.90 -27.60
N THR A 209 -0.56 17.03 -27.86
CA THR A 209 -0.34 16.38 -29.17
C THR A 209 -1.38 15.29 -29.43
N VAL A 210 -1.76 15.09 -30.70
CA VAL A 210 -2.84 14.19 -31.13
C VAL A 210 -2.26 12.95 -31.80
N GLN A 211 -2.59 11.76 -31.31
CA GLN A 211 -2.20 10.51 -31.95
C GLN A 211 -3.32 10.00 -32.89
N ASP A 212 -2.95 9.60 -34.11
CA ASP A 212 -3.86 8.96 -35.05
C ASP A 212 -4.27 7.53 -34.62
N ARG A 213 -5.43 7.09 -35.11
CA ARG A 213 -6.08 5.79 -34.88
C ARG A 213 -5.21 4.58 -35.20
N SER A 214 -4.17 4.73 -36.02
CA SER A 214 -3.21 3.68 -36.36
C SER A 214 -2.18 3.38 -35.26
N GLY A 215 -2.05 4.24 -34.24
CA GLY A 215 -0.93 4.24 -33.29
C GLY A 215 0.38 4.78 -33.88
N ALA A 216 0.46 4.92 -35.21
CA ALA A 216 1.59 5.44 -35.97
C ALA A 216 1.29 6.87 -36.45
N GLY A 217 1.01 7.78 -35.50
CA GLY A 217 1.00 9.21 -35.80
C GLY A 217 2.44 9.69 -36.04
N ASP A 218 2.65 10.47 -37.09
CA ASP A 218 3.99 10.91 -37.53
C ASP A 218 4.72 11.85 -36.54
N ASP A 219 4.02 12.33 -35.50
CA ASP A 219 4.61 13.02 -34.36
C ASP A 219 5.36 12.02 -33.45
N ALA A 220 6.62 11.75 -33.80
CA ALA A 220 7.60 11.02 -32.98
C ALA A 220 7.76 11.58 -31.55
N ASP A 221 7.30 12.82 -31.34
CA ASP A 221 7.43 13.59 -30.09
C ASP A 221 6.12 13.63 -29.25
N SER A 222 5.12 12.81 -29.59
CA SER A 222 3.84 12.75 -28.87
C SER A 222 3.88 11.93 -27.57
N GLY A 223 4.80 10.97 -27.47
CA GLY A 223 5.01 10.11 -26.29
C GLY A 223 5.92 10.71 -25.22
N PHE A 224 6.29 9.89 -24.24
CA PHE A 224 7.28 10.21 -23.21
C PHE A 224 8.43 9.20 -23.26
N ALA A 225 9.67 9.66 -23.07
CA ALA A 225 10.78 8.78 -22.75
C ALA A 225 10.65 8.24 -21.31
N LEU A 226 11.15 7.03 -21.07
CA LEU A 226 11.13 6.43 -19.72
C LEU A 226 11.84 7.32 -18.68
N THR A 227 12.91 8.01 -19.08
CA THR A 227 13.66 8.95 -18.22
C THR A 227 12.86 10.18 -17.81
N GLU A 228 11.96 10.67 -18.67
CA GLU A 228 11.08 11.82 -18.37
C GLU A 228 10.03 11.43 -17.32
N VAL A 229 9.38 10.27 -17.53
CA VAL A 229 8.40 9.68 -16.59
C VAL A 229 9.03 9.45 -15.23
N VAL A 230 10.26 8.94 -15.20
CA VAL A 230 11.06 8.71 -13.98
C VAL A 230 11.40 10.02 -13.27
N THR A 231 11.78 11.05 -14.03
CA THR A 231 12.05 12.38 -13.45
C THR A 231 10.79 12.95 -12.80
N ALA A 232 9.64 12.84 -13.47
CA ALA A 232 8.35 13.25 -12.92
C ALA A 232 7.94 12.45 -11.67
N LEU A 233 8.11 11.12 -11.68
CA LEU A 233 7.85 10.27 -10.51
C LEU A 233 8.70 10.68 -9.30
N ARG A 234 9.97 11.04 -9.50
CA ARG A 234 10.86 11.50 -8.43
C ARG A 234 10.52 12.91 -7.93
N SER A 235 10.06 13.82 -8.80
CA SER A 235 9.73 15.20 -8.43
C SER A 235 8.33 15.38 -7.81
N TYR A 236 7.34 14.63 -8.30
CA TYR A 236 5.92 14.77 -7.93
C TYR A 236 5.35 13.59 -7.17
N GLY A 237 6.06 12.45 -7.12
CA GLY A 237 5.53 11.20 -6.58
C GLY A 237 4.36 10.67 -7.41
N ILE A 238 3.49 9.88 -6.78
CA ILE A 238 2.31 9.30 -7.45
C ILE A 238 1.20 8.93 -6.45
N PRO A 239 -0.04 9.40 -6.62
CA PRO A 239 -1.15 9.02 -5.76
C PRO A 239 -1.73 7.66 -6.18
N GLN A 240 -2.56 7.07 -5.33
CA GLN A 240 -3.33 5.87 -5.67
C GLN A 240 -4.29 6.15 -6.85
N ALA A 241 -4.56 5.13 -7.66
CA ALA A 241 -5.38 5.20 -8.86
C ALA A 241 -6.78 5.80 -8.62
N ALA A 242 -7.36 5.54 -7.45
CA ALA A 242 -8.68 6.04 -7.05
C ALA A 242 -8.73 7.58 -6.90
N ILE A 243 -7.59 8.24 -6.63
CA ILE A 243 -7.52 9.71 -6.46
C ILE A 243 -7.66 10.43 -7.80
N MET A 244 -7.11 9.85 -8.87
CA MET A 244 -7.18 10.41 -10.22
C MET A 244 -7.23 9.26 -11.24
N PRO A 245 -8.43 8.72 -11.53
CA PRO A 245 -8.57 7.55 -12.40
C PRO A 245 -8.14 7.81 -13.85
N ASN A 246 -7.57 6.80 -14.48
CA ASN A 246 -7.24 6.81 -15.91
C ASN A 246 -8.51 6.99 -16.75
N THR A 247 -8.55 8.03 -17.59
CA THR A 247 -9.67 8.27 -18.51
C THR A 247 -9.39 7.65 -19.88
N ILE A 248 -9.95 6.46 -20.10
CA ILE A 248 -9.89 5.73 -21.37
C ILE A 248 -10.60 6.54 -22.49
N GLY A 249 -10.15 6.39 -23.74
CA GLY A 249 -10.81 6.95 -24.92
C GLY A 249 -10.29 8.30 -25.42
N ARG A 250 -9.42 8.99 -24.67
CA ARG A 250 -8.72 10.18 -25.19
C ARG A 250 -7.60 9.79 -26.17
N THR A 251 -7.32 10.66 -27.14
CA THR A 251 -6.24 10.54 -28.15
C THR A 251 -5.05 11.47 -27.88
N THR A 252 -5.12 12.25 -26.80
CA THR A 252 -4.06 13.18 -26.37
C THR A 252 -3.68 12.89 -24.93
N ASN A 253 -2.45 13.22 -24.55
CA ASN A 253 -1.98 13.14 -23.16
C ASN A 253 -2.55 14.27 -22.26
N THR A 254 -3.68 14.90 -22.62
CA THR A 254 -4.26 16.01 -21.82
C THR A 254 -5.04 15.47 -20.62
N THR A 255 -4.72 16.03 -19.46
CA THR A 255 -5.17 15.67 -18.12
C THR A 255 -5.76 16.91 -17.44
N ALA A 256 -6.56 16.72 -16.40
CA ALA A 256 -6.96 17.82 -15.52
C ALA A 256 -5.79 18.21 -14.59
N GLU A 257 -5.75 19.47 -14.14
CA GLU A 257 -4.80 19.90 -13.11
C GLU A 257 -5.21 19.29 -11.75
N PRO A 258 -4.34 18.53 -11.06
CA PRO A 258 -4.61 18.03 -9.72
C PRO A 258 -4.53 19.16 -8.70
N THR A 259 -5.27 19.04 -7.59
CA THR A 259 -5.19 20.03 -6.52
C THR A 259 -3.83 19.96 -5.80
N ASN A 260 -3.40 21.08 -5.20
CA ASN A 260 -2.19 21.12 -4.37
C ASN A 260 -2.17 20.03 -3.29
N ALA A 261 -3.33 19.69 -2.70
CA ALA A 261 -3.46 18.61 -1.73
C ALA A 261 -3.11 17.23 -2.33
N ILE A 262 -3.53 16.94 -3.57
CA ILE A 262 -3.16 15.72 -4.29
C ILE A 262 -1.66 15.72 -4.58
N ILE A 263 -1.10 16.85 -5.02
CA ILE A 263 0.34 16.99 -5.31
C ILE A 263 1.19 16.72 -4.06
N THR A 264 0.87 17.35 -2.93
CA THR A 264 1.57 17.12 -1.66
C THR A 264 1.42 15.67 -1.17
N ALA A 265 0.21 15.09 -1.28
CA ALA A 265 -0.01 13.70 -0.86
C ALA A 265 0.75 12.68 -1.73
N ALA A 266 0.89 12.95 -3.03
CA ALA A 266 1.58 12.07 -3.98
C ALA A 266 3.08 11.92 -3.68
N GLN A 267 3.74 12.97 -3.17
CA GLN A 267 5.17 12.97 -2.86
C GLN A 267 5.60 11.84 -1.90
N ASN A 268 4.73 11.42 -0.98
CA ASN A 268 4.99 10.32 -0.05
C ASN A 268 5.31 8.99 -0.77
N ASN A 269 4.81 8.81 -1.99
CA ASN A 269 5.01 7.61 -2.80
C ASN A 269 6.17 7.71 -3.79
N GLY A 270 6.77 8.90 -3.96
CA GLY A 270 7.86 9.17 -4.93
C GLY A 270 9.25 8.67 -4.53
N ARG A 271 9.38 7.95 -3.41
CA ARG A 271 10.63 7.41 -2.86
C ARG A 271 11.13 6.19 -3.65
N VAL A 272 11.51 6.43 -4.90
CA VAL A 272 11.93 5.42 -5.87
C VAL A 272 13.24 5.89 -6.50
N ALA A 273 14.32 5.12 -6.32
CA ALA A 273 15.52 5.27 -7.13
C ALA A 273 15.31 4.52 -8.45
N VAL A 274 15.91 5.01 -9.52
CA VAL A 274 15.76 4.40 -10.85
C VAL A 274 17.10 4.37 -11.55
N HIS A 275 17.43 3.21 -12.09
CA HIS A 275 18.73 2.88 -12.65
C HIS A 275 18.55 2.45 -14.10
N LEU A 276 19.37 2.97 -15.01
CA LEU A 276 19.48 2.41 -16.36
C LEU A 276 20.17 1.04 -16.26
N VAL A 277 19.68 0.03 -16.98
CA VAL A 277 20.39 -1.26 -17.06
C VAL A 277 21.70 -1.03 -17.83
N PRO A 278 22.87 -1.25 -17.22
CA PRO A 278 24.14 -0.99 -17.87
C PRO A 278 24.45 -2.04 -18.93
N GLY A 279 25.21 -1.63 -19.95
CA GLY A 279 25.71 -2.46 -21.03
C GLY A 279 26.26 -1.58 -22.14
N ARG A 280 27.44 -1.90 -22.68
CA ARG A 280 28.00 -1.16 -23.84
C ARG A 280 27.47 -1.67 -25.18
N ASP A 281 26.88 -2.86 -25.15
CA ASP A 281 26.29 -3.59 -26.25
C ASP A 281 25.00 -4.29 -25.77
N ALA A 282 24.19 -4.74 -26.72
CA ALA A 282 22.89 -5.31 -26.42
C ALA A 282 22.95 -6.68 -25.72
N ALA A 283 24.01 -7.48 -25.94
CA ALA A 283 24.17 -8.77 -25.29
C ALA A 283 24.44 -8.60 -23.79
N THR A 284 25.37 -7.71 -23.44
CA THR A 284 25.65 -7.32 -22.05
C THR A 284 24.41 -6.73 -21.37
N GLN A 285 23.64 -5.89 -22.07
CA GLN A 285 22.43 -5.31 -21.49
C GLN A 285 21.33 -6.36 -21.28
N LEU A 286 21.13 -7.29 -22.22
CA LEU A 286 20.17 -8.40 -22.07
C LEU A 286 20.58 -9.40 -20.99
N ASN A 287 21.88 -9.69 -20.85
CA ASN A 287 22.42 -10.47 -19.73
C ASN A 287 22.05 -9.82 -18.38
N ASN A 288 22.23 -8.51 -18.25
CA ASN A 288 21.90 -7.76 -17.03
C ASN A 288 20.37 -7.66 -16.79
N ILE A 289 19.55 -7.66 -17.85
CA ILE A 289 18.10 -7.82 -17.72
C ILE A 289 17.74 -9.18 -17.12
N VAL A 290 18.38 -10.27 -17.53
CA VAL A 290 18.14 -11.61 -16.97
C VAL A 290 18.54 -11.68 -15.50
N HIS A 291 19.67 -11.08 -15.10
CA HIS A 291 20.06 -10.95 -13.68
C HIS A 291 18.96 -10.27 -12.84
N ALA A 292 18.41 -9.14 -13.31
CA ALA A 292 17.30 -8.46 -12.64
C ALA A 292 16.03 -9.34 -12.55
N LEU A 293 15.67 -10.04 -13.63
CA LEU A 293 14.51 -10.94 -13.65
C LEU A 293 14.70 -12.13 -12.71
N ASN A 294 15.88 -12.73 -12.64
CA ASN A 294 16.22 -13.82 -11.70
C ASN A 294 16.00 -13.40 -10.23
N ALA A 295 16.34 -12.15 -9.88
CA ALA A 295 16.13 -11.62 -8.53
C ALA A 295 14.66 -11.28 -8.18
N GLY A 296 13.76 -11.29 -9.18
CA GLY A 296 12.36 -10.89 -9.03
C GLY A 296 12.09 -9.40 -9.31
N VAL A 297 12.99 -8.71 -10.02
CA VAL A 297 12.87 -7.28 -10.36
C VAL A 297 12.37 -7.14 -11.81
N PRO A 298 11.18 -6.53 -12.04
CA PRO A 298 10.69 -6.27 -13.39
C PRO A 298 11.46 -5.11 -14.03
N VAL A 299 11.63 -5.15 -15.36
CA VAL A 299 12.39 -4.14 -16.10
C VAL A 299 11.45 -3.39 -17.04
N ALA A 300 11.33 -2.06 -16.91
CA ALA A 300 10.59 -1.29 -17.91
C ALA A 300 11.52 -0.99 -19.09
N ILE A 301 11.08 -1.34 -20.31
CA ILE A 301 11.87 -1.18 -21.54
C ILE A 301 11.13 -0.30 -22.54
N GLY A 302 11.91 0.47 -23.31
CA GLY A 302 11.48 1.13 -24.55
C GLY A 302 12.10 0.40 -25.73
N THR A 303 11.27 -0.01 -26.69
CA THR A 303 11.70 -0.81 -27.84
C THR A 303 10.96 -0.36 -29.11
N ALA A 304 11.59 -0.56 -30.27
CA ALA A 304 10.90 -0.40 -31.54
C ALA A 304 9.76 -1.42 -31.65
N TRP A 305 8.67 -1.04 -32.31
CA TRP A 305 7.43 -1.81 -32.33
C TRP A 305 6.86 -1.92 -33.75
N PRO A 306 6.39 -3.10 -34.18
CA PRO A 306 5.82 -3.29 -35.52
C PRO A 306 4.42 -2.70 -35.63
N ARG A 307 3.97 -2.36 -36.84
CA ARG A 307 2.56 -1.99 -37.08
C ARG A 307 1.64 -3.12 -36.63
N PHE A 308 0.48 -2.77 -36.07
CA PHE A 308 -0.47 -3.75 -35.51
C PHE A 308 -0.87 -4.84 -36.53
N SER A 309 -1.02 -4.48 -37.81
CA SER A 309 -1.27 -5.41 -38.92
C SER A 309 -0.24 -6.54 -39.07
N ASN A 310 1.00 -6.27 -38.66
CA ASN A 310 2.15 -7.17 -38.79
C ASN A 310 2.34 -8.02 -37.54
N MET A 311 1.69 -7.68 -36.42
CA MET A 311 1.77 -8.47 -35.19
C MET A 311 1.14 -9.84 -35.38
N ARG A 312 1.79 -10.86 -34.82
CA ARG A 312 1.32 -12.26 -34.81
C ARG A 312 1.47 -12.80 -33.39
N ALA A 313 0.40 -13.40 -32.85
CA ALA A 313 0.39 -14.06 -31.53
C ALA A 313 1.01 -13.25 -30.35
N ALA A 314 0.94 -11.92 -30.39
CA ALA A 314 1.61 -11.02 -29.43
C ALA A 314 3.13 -11.26 -29.27
N LEU A 315 3.78 -11.80 -30.30
CA LEU A 315 5.22 -12.07 -30.37
C LEU A 315 5.95 -11.02 -31.22
N LEU A 316 7.00 -10.44 -30.66
CA LEU A 316 8.02 -9.67 -31.37
C LEU A 316 9.20 -10.60 -31.71
N ASN A 317 9.51 -10.79 -33.01
CA ASN A 317 10.58 -11.70 -33.42
C ASN A 317 11.46 -11.16 -34.57
N SER A 318 10.87 -10.81 -35.70
CA SER A 318 11.56 -10.35 -36.91
C SER A 318 10.66 -9.44 -37.75
N GLN A 319 9.56 -8.93 -37.19
CA GLN A 319 8.68 -8.01 -37.90
C GLN A 319 9.33 -6.63 -37.99
N PRO A 320 9.25 -5.95 -39.15
CA PRO A 320 9.83 -4.62 -39.30
C PRO A 320 9.18 -3.64 -38.32
N PRO A 321 9.97 -2.90 -37.52
CA PRO A 321 9.45 -1.87 -36.64
C PRO A 321 8.89 -0.68 -37.44
N SER A 322 8.03 0.12 -36.81
CA SER A 322 7.41 1.31 -37.41
C SER A 322 7.19 2.47 -36.44
N TYR A 323 7.28 2.25 -35.13
CA TYR A 323 7.19 3.27 -34.08
C TYR A 323 7.89 2.77 -32.81
N HIS A 324 7.89 3.55 -31.73
CA HIS A 324 8.44 3.12 -30.43
C HIS A 324 7.31 2.88 -29.42
N HIS A 325 7.46 1.85 -28.60
CA HIS A 325 6.51 1.51 -27.53
C HIS A 325 7.26 1.06 -26.27
N ALA A 326 6.62 1.20 -25.12
CA ALA A 326 7.19 0.84 -23.83
C ALA A 326 6.35 -0.22 -23.12
N VAL A 327 7.02 -1.22 -22.55
CA VAL A 327 6.42 -2.37 -21.86
C VAL A 327 7.26 -2.76 -20.65
N THR A 328 6.70 -3.56 -19.74
CA THR A 328 7.44 -4.10 -18.61
C THR A 328 7.84 -5.56 -18.89
N LEU A 329 9.12 -5.89 -18.90
CA LEU A 329 9.60 -7.27 -18.85
C LEU A 329 9.31 -7.87 -17.47
N VAL A 330 8.71 -9.06 -17.47
CA VAL A 330 8.14 -9.72 -16.29
C VAL A 330 8.49 -11.22 -16.24
N GLY A 331 9.53 -11.62 -16.96
CA GLY A 331 9.97 -13.01 -17.05
C GLY A 331 10.64 -13.34 -18.37
N TYR A 332 11.07 -14.58 -18.51
CA TYR A 332 11.63 -15.16 -19.73
C TYR A 332 11.51 -16.69 -19.75
N ARG A 333 11.72 -17.28 -20.93
CA ARG A 333 11.84 -18.72 -21.16
C ARG A 333 13.15 -19.00 -21.89
N CYS A 334 13.95 -19.91 -21.36
CA CYS A 334 15.23 -20.33 -21.94
C CYS A 334 15.40 -21.86 -21.82
N PRO A 335 14.70 -22.66 -22.65
CA PRO A 335 14.73 -24.12 -22.54
C PRO A 335 16.08 -24.75 -22.92
N THR A 336 16.97 -24.02 -23.59
CA THR A 336 18.29 -24.50 -24.04
C THR A 336 19.44 -24.10 -23.12
N GLY A 337 19.20 -23.22 -22.15
CA GLY A 337 20.25 -22.63 -21.30
C GLY A 337 21.17 -21.63 -22.02
N LYS A 338 20.84 -21.20 -23.25
CA LYS A 338 21.58 -20.17 -24.00
C LYS A 338 20.82 -18.85 -24.05
N LEU A 339 21.51 -17.75 -23.79
CA LEU A 339 20.89 -16.43 -23.70
C LEU A 339 20.22 -16.04 -25.03
N GLU A 340 20.83 -16.43 -26.15
CA GLU A 340 20.40 -16.12 -27.52
C GLU A 340 19.08 -16.79 -27.91
N ASP A 341 18.75 -17.92 -27.29
CA ASP A 341 17.49 -18.67 -27.50
C ASP A 341 16.35 -18.15 -26.60
N THR A 342 16.62 -17.14 -25.76
CA THR A 342 15.66 -16.65 -24.76
C THR A 342 14.47 -15.95 -25.40
N THR A 343 13.27 -16.28 -24.92
CA THR A 343 12.04 -15.52 -25.20
C THR A 343 11.58 -14.82 -23.93
N PHE A 344 11.68 -13.49 -23.93
CA PHE A 344 11.23 -12.63 -22.83
C PHE A 344 9.70 -12.52 -22.80
N ILE A 345 9.15 -12.42 -21.60
CA ILE A 345 7.73 -12.21 -21.33
C ILE A 345 7.55 -10.75 -20.93
N PHE A 346 6.63 -10.03 -21.56
CA PHE A 346 6.31 -8.65 -21.20
C PHE A 346 4.83 -8.46 -20.86
N LYS A 347 4.55 -7.55 -19.92
CA LYS A 347 3.22 -7.01 -19.65
C LYS A 347 3.02 -5.75 -20.49
N ASN A 348 1.91 -5.70 -21.22
CA ASN A 348 1.52 -4.58 -22.07
C ASN A 348 0.43 -3.71 -21.40
N SER A 349 0.16 -2.55 -22.00
CA SER A 349 -0.77 -1.53 -21.52
C SER A 349 -1.98 -1.32 -22.45
N TRP A 350 -2.40 -2.38 -23.14
CA TRP A 350 -3.57 -2.41 -24.05
C TRP A 350 -4.71 -3.28 -23.52
N GLY A 351 -4.84 -3.35 -22.19
CA GLY A 351 -5.87 -4.11 -21.49
C GLY A 351 -5.66 -5.62 -21.48
N ALA A 352 -6.39 -6.30 -20.59
CA ALA A 352 -6.32 -7.75 -20.44
C ALA A 352 -6.85 -8.53 -21.66
N GLY A 353 -7.60 -7.91 -22.58
CA GLY A 353 -8.08 -8.55 -23.81
C GLY A 353 -7.01 -8.70 -24.90
N TRP A 354 -5.84 -8.05 -24.76
CA TRP A 354 -4.79 -8.11 -25.78
C TRP A 354 -3.80 -9.25 -25.55
N GLY A 355 -3.43 -9.97 -26.61
CA GLY A 355 -2.38 -11.00 -26.55
C GLY A 355 -2.72 -12.14 -25.57
N ALA A 356 -1.74 -12.53 -24.75
CA ALA A 356 -1.89 -13.57 -23.74
C ALA A 356 -2.39 -13.01 -22.40
N ASN A 357 -3.64 -12.54 -22.36
CA ASN A 357 -4.28 -11.88 -21.19
C ASN A 357 -3.59 -10.56 -20.75
N GLY A 358 -3.23 -9.72 -21.73
CA GLY A 358 -2.49 -8.47 -21.54
C GLY A 358 -0.96 -8.60 -21.56
N TYR A 359 -0.45 -9.80 -21.87
CA TYR A 359 0.97 -10.10 -21.97
C TYR A 359 1.35 -10.46 -23.41
N GLY A 360 2.62 -10.24 -23.75
CA GLY A 360 3.23 -10.65 -25.00
C GLY A 360 4.64 -11.18 -24.80
N PHE A 361 5.31 -11.47 -25.91
CA PHE A 361 6.60 -12.14 -25.93
C PHE A 361 7.57 -11.43 -26.87
N ALA A 362 8.86 -11.41 -26.55
CA ALA A 362 9.90 -10.88 -27.43
C ALA A 362 11.11 -11.83 -27.46
N THR A 363 11.60 -12.17 -28.65
CA THR A 363 12.84 -12.97 -28.76
C THR A 363 14.05 -12.13 -28.35
N TYR A 364 15.10 -12.79 -27.86
CA TYR A 364 16.41 -12.16 -27.64
C TYR A 364 16.88 -11.41 -28.90
N ALA A 365 16.81 -12.05 -30.07
CA ALA A 365 17.22 -11.44 -31.34
C ALA A 365 16.46 -10.13 -31.64
N TYR A 366 15.16 -10.05 -31.33
CA TYR A 366 14.38 -8.82 -31.52
C TYR A 366 14.85 -7.72 -30.56
N LEU A 367 14.94 -8.01 -29.25
CA LEU A 367 15.37 -7.01 -28.27
C LEU A 367 16.82 -6.57 -28.49
N ALA A 368 17.70 -7.47 -28.93
CA ALA A 368 19.09 -7.17 -29.22
C ALA A 368 19.28 -6.15 -30.37
N GLN A 369 18.30 -6.05 -31.27
CA GLN A 369 18.31 -5.13 -32.42
C GLN A 369 17.45 -3.88 -32.20
N HIS A 370 16.44 -3.95 -31.32
CA HIS A 370 15.36 -2.95 -31.27
C HIS A 370 15.08 -2.36 -29.88
N MET A 371 15.69 -2.86 -28.81
CA MET A 371 15.60 -2.22 -27.49
C MET A 371 16.46 -0.94 -27.46
N HIS A 372 15.88 0.16 -26.99
CA HIS A 372 16.54 1.47 -26.92
C HIS A 372 16.87 1.92 -25.51
N THR A 373 16.09 1.45 -24.52
CA THR A 373 16.25 1.83 -23.12
C THR A 373 15.69 0.72 -22.25
N ALA A 374 16.37 0.43 -21.14
CA ALA A 374 15.90 -0.45 -20.09
C ALA A 374 16.17 0.21 -18.74
N ILE A 375 15.17 0.24 -17.85
CA ILE A 375 15.29 0.80 -16.50
C ILE A 375 14.77 -0.17 -15.44
N LEU A 376 15.40 -0.06 -14.27
CA LEU A 376 15.07 -0.78 -13.05
C LEU A 376 14.60 0.22 -12.00
N LEU A 377 13.56 -0.14 -11.27
CA LEU A 377 13.07 0.65 -10.14
C LEU A 377 13.56 0.00 -8.84
N GLU A 378 14.02 0.83 -7.91
CA GLU A 378 14.43 0.46 -6.55
C GLU A 378 13.54 1.24 -5.57
N LEU A 379 12.89 0.53 -4.65
CA LEU A 379 12.12 1.17 -3.59
C LEU A 379 13.04 1.62 -2.47
N GLN A 380 13.02 2.92 -2.15
CA GLN A 380 13.75 3.42 -0.99
C GLN A 380 12.92 3.21 0.28
N PRO A 381 13.56 2.85 1.42
CA PRO A 381 12.85 2.63 2.68
C PRO A 381 12.16 3.89 3.20
N ALA A 382 11.16 3.68 4.06
CA ALA A 382 10.59 4.74 4.86
C ALA A 382 11.59 5.13 5.96
N SER A 383 12.14 6.35 5.84
CA SER A 383 12.93 7.07 6.85
C SER A 383 12.18 7.27 8.16
#